data_AF-A0AA92K5V7-F1
#
_entry.id   AF-A0AA92K5V7-F1
#
_cell.length_a   1.000
_cell.length_b   1.000
_cell.length_c   1.000
_cell.angle_alpha   90.00
_cell.angle_beta   90.00
_cell.angle_gamma   90.00
#
_symmetry.space_group_name_H-M   'P 1'
#
loop_
_entity.id
_entity.type
_entity.pdbx_description
1 polymer ?
#
loop_
_entity_poly.entity_id
_entity_poly.type
_entity_poly.pdbx_seq_one_letter_code
_entity_poly.pdbx_strand_id
1 'polypeptide(L)'
;MAYSHDYQISARRHFKAAETLYALNSGGSQPGAKAVAGYLYGLAGELAVKQMMIQSGMRPLGSDQRRDDPFYKHFPELKTLLQTAATGRRSGELLSMARKAQIFRAWSTDMRYAPTHEVSADCVDGWQGDAKTLIDQMEAQ
;
A
#
# COMPACT_ATOMS: atom_id res chain seq x y z
N MET A 1 -6.42 8.77 22.96
CA MET A 1 -7.50 8.72 21.96
C MET A 1 -7.25 7.54 21.04
N ALA A 2 -8.25 6.70 20.79
CA ALA A 2 -8.16 5.63 19.79
C ALA A 2 -8.87 6.10 18.52
N TYR A 3 -8.16 6.12 17.39
CA TYR A 3 -8.75 6.42 16.08
C TYR A 3 -9.40 5.16 15.51
N SER A 4 -10.57 5.29 14.86
CA SER A 4 -11.15 4.21 14.07
C SER A 4 -10.35 3.97 12.78
N HIS A 5 -10.44 2.75 12.26
CA HIS A 5 -9.78 2.38 11.00
C HIS A 5 -10.80 2.41 9.86
N ASP A 6 -10.60 3.32 8.90
CA ASP A 6 -11.30 3.33 7.62
C ASP A 6 -10.26 3.18 6.51
N TYR A 7 -9.97 1.94 6.14
CA TYR A 7 -8.93 1.63 5.16
C TYR A 7 -9.28 2.11 3.75
N GLN A 8 -10.57 2.05 3.38
CA GLN A 8 -11.04 2.49 2.07
C GLN A 8 -10.85 4.01 1.88
N ILE A 9 -11.35 4.82 2.80
CA ILE A 9 -11.21 6.27 2.71
C ILE A 9 -9.75 6.69 2.89
N SER A 10 -9.01 6.01 3.77
CA SER A 10 -7.57 6.29 3.94
C SER A 10 -6.77 5.99 2.67
N ALA A 11 -7.01 4.85 2.00
CA ALA A 11 -6.37 4.51 0.72
C ALA A 11 -6.60 5.61 -0.33
N ARG A 12 -7.86 6.02 -0.52
CA ARG A 12 -8.25 7.10 -1.45
C ARG A 12 -7.56 8.42 -1.12
N ARG A 13 -7.56 8.81 0.16
CA ARG A 13 -6.94 10.06 0.61
C ARG A 13 -5.44 10.07 0.33
N HIS A 14 -4.74 8.99 0.66
CA HIS A 14 -3.29 8.90 0.45
C HIS A 14 -2.94 8.84 -1.04
N PHE A 15 -3.71 8.11 -1.84
CA PHE A 15 -3.52 8.09 -3.28
C PHE A 15 -3.73 9.47 -3.90
N LYS A 16 -4.81 10.18 -3.54
CA LYS A 16 -5.05 11.53 -4.08
C LYS A 16 -3.99 12.53 -3.66
N ALA A 17 -3.47 12.43 -2.44
CA ALA A 17 -2.34 13.24 -2.00
C ALA A 17 -1.05 12.91 -2.78
N ALA A 18 -0.80 11.63 -3.05
CA ALA A 18 0.31 11.19 -3.88
C ALA A 18 0.22 11.76 -5.30
N GLU A 19 -0.95 11.70 -5.94
CA GLU A 19 -1.18 12.28 -7.27
C GLU A 19 -0.87 13.78 -7.32
N THR A 20 -1.28 14.53 -6.29
CA THR A 20 -0.98 15.97 -6.20
C THR A 20 0.53 16.22 -6.08
N LEU A 21 1.23 15.46 -5.22
CA LEU A 21 2.67 15.59 -5.03
C LEU A 21 3.47 15.13 -6.25
N TYR A 22 3.00 14.11 -6.95
CA TYR A 22 3.58 13.62 -8.18
C TYR A 22 3.50 14.66 -9.31
N ALA A 23 2.37 15.38 -9.39
CA ALA A 23 2.15 16.43 -10.38
C ALA A 23 2.92 17.74 -10.10
N LEU A 24 3.38 17.95 -8.86
CA LEU A 24 4.19 19.12 -8.49
C LEU A 24 5.61 18.99 -9.07
N ASN A 25 5.80 19.46 -10.31
CA ASN A 25 7.06 19.36 -11.04
C ASN A 25 7.74 20.72 -11.30
N SER A 26 7.42 21.74 -10.50
CA SER A 26 7.89 23.13 -10.69
C SER A 26 8.99 23.54 -9.71
N GLY A 27 9.98 24.31 -10.18
CA GLY A 27 11.03 24.89 -9.34
C GLY A 27 10.44 25.76 -8.22
N GLY A 28 10.86 25.52 -6.97
CA GLY A 28 10.30 26.17 -5.77
C GLY A 28 9.20 25.36 -5.05
N SER A 29 8.78 24.21 -5.59
CA SER A 29 7.82 23.30 -4.93
C SER A 29 8.46 22.51 -3.76
N GLN A 30 7.65 21.72 -3.05
CA GLN A 30 8.08 20.88 -1.92
C GLN A 30 9.31 20.01 -2.29
N PRO A 31 10.41 20.09 -1.54
CA PRO A 31 11.58 19.23 -1.76
C PRO A 31 11.20 17.74 -1.69
N GLY A 32 11.61 16.98 -2.72
CA GLY A 32 11.33 15.55 -2.78
C GLY A 32 9.86 15.18 -2.95
N ALA A 33 9.03 16.08 -3.50
CA ALA A 33 7.59 15.81 -3.72
C ALA A 33 7.33 14.45 -4.40
N LYS A 34 8.07 14.11 -5.46
CA LYS A 34 7.94 12.81 -6.15
C LYS A 34 8.33 11.62 -5.26
N ALA A 35 9.36 11.74 -4.41
CA ALA A 35 9.73 10.69 -3.47
C ALA A 35 8.65 10.48 -2.39
N VAL A 36 8.07 11.57 -1.87
CA VAL A 36 6.94 11.53 -0.94
C VAL A 36 5.69 10.92 -1.60
N ALA A 37 5.44 11.25 -2.87
CA ALA A 37 4.38 10.60 -3.65
C ALA A 37 4.60 9.08 -3.72
N GLY A 38 5.83 8.63 -3.99
CA GLY A 38 6.21 7.21 -3.95
C GLY A 38 5.90 6.51 -2.62
N TYR A 39 6.22 7.16 -1.50
CA TYR A 39 5.84 6.65 -0.18
C TYR A 39 4.32 6.53 -0.01
N LEU A 40 3.58 7.57 -0.41
CA LEU A 40 2.12 7.58 -0.30
C LEU A 40 1.43 6.59 -1.23
N TYR A 41 1.98 6.30 -2.41
CA TYR A 41 1.46 5.25 -3.29
C TYR A 41 1.51 3.88 -2.63
N GLY A 42 2.64 3.50 -2.02
CA GLY A 42 2.72 2.23 -1.30
C GLY A 42 1.82 2.18 -0.09
N LEU A 43 1.73 3.26 0.69
CA LEU A 43 0.77 3.33 1.80
C LEU A 43 -0.68 3.17 1.32
N ALA A 44 -1.06 3.84 0.23
CA ALA A 44 -2.39 3.73 -0.35
C ALA A 44 -2.69 2.31 -0.82
N GLY A 45 -1.74 1.66 -1.50
CA GLY A 45 -1.87 0.28 -1.95
C GLY A 45 -1.98 -0.73 -0.79
N GLU A 46 -1.21 -0.56 0.29
CA GLU A 46 -1.35 -1.39 1.49
C GLU A 46 -2.72 -1.26 2.13
N LEU A 47 -3.23 -0.02 2.22
CA LEU A 47 -4.56 0.24 2.79
C LEU A 47 -5.66 -0.38 1.92
N ALA A 48 -5.52 -0.31 0.59
CA ALA A 48 -6.43 -0.99 -0.34
C ALA A 48 -6.42 -2.51 -0.12
N VAL A 49 -5.24 -3.11 0.03
CA VAL A 49 -5.12 -4.54 0.36
C VAL A 49 -5.75 -4.88 1.70
N LYS A 50 -5.56 -4.06 2.74
CA LYS A 50 -6.18 -4.27 4.05
C LYS A 50 -7.71 -4.16 3.99
N GLN A 51 -8.24 -3.27 3.15
CA GLN A 51 -9.68 -3.23 2.89
C GLN A 51 -10.17 -4.51 2.19
N MET A 52 -9.45 -4.98 1.17
CA MET A 52 -9.76 -6.25 0.49
C MET A 52 -9.69 -7.46 1.44
N MET A 53 -8.76 -7.45 2.41
CA MET A 53 -8.72 -8.44 3.48
C MET A 53 -10.03 -8.42 4.28
N ILE A 54 -10.52 -7.25 4.70
CA ILE A 54 -11.81 -7.12 5.40
C ILE A 54 -12.98 -7.63 4.53
N GLN A 55 -13.03 -7.23 3.26
CA GLN A 55 -14.06 -7.65 2.29
C GLN A 55 -14.06 -9.17 2.07
N SER A 56 -12.89 -9.81 2.12
CA SER A 56 -12.76 -11.27 2.02
C SER A 56 -13.19 -12.03 3.29
N GLY A 57 -13.46 -11.32 4.40
CA GLY A 57 -13.86 -11.90 5.68
C GLY A 57 -12.71 -12.04 6.69
N MET A 58 -11.49 -11.65 6.35
CA MET A 58 -10.37 -11.62 7.31
C MET A 58 -10.60 -10.55 8.37
N ARG A 59 -10.09 -10.78 9.58
CA ARG A 59 -10.13 -9.83 10.70
C ARG A 59 -8.76 -9.75 11.37
N PRO A 60 -8.37 -8.60 11.95
CA PRO A 60 -7.14 -8.50 12.72
C PRO A 60 -7.13 -9.52 13.87
N LEU A 61 -5.97 -10.11 14.12
CA LEU A 61 -5.74 -11.04 15.22
C LEU A 61 -5.62 -10.28 16.55
N GLY A 62 -5.63 -11.03 17.65
CA GLY A 62 -5.41 -10.50 19.01
C GLY A 62 -4.04 -9.83 19.15
N SER A 63 -3.89 -8.99 20.17
CA SER A 63 -2.64 -8.22 20.39
C SER A 63 -1.41 -9.12 20.61
N ASP A 64 -1.61 -10.32 21.13
CA ASP A 64 -0.62 -11.37 21.34
C ASP A 64 -0.10 -12.00 20.02
N GLN A 65 -0.89 -11.95 18.95
CA GLN A 65 -0.57 -12.52 17.63
C GLN A 65 -0.21 -11.45 16.59
N ARG A 66 -0.16 -10.18 16.99
CA ARG A 66 0.08 -9.03 16.12
C ARG A 66 1.36 -9.14 15.27
N ARG A 67 2.38 -9.84 15.77
CA ARG A 67 3.66 -10.01 15.08
C ARG A 67 3.51 -10.70 13.73
N ASP A 68 2.59 -11.65 13.63
CA ASP A 68 2.41 -12.52 12.45
C ASP A 68 1.12 -12.19 11.70
N ASP A 69 0.45 -11.09 12.08
CA ASP A 69 -0.79 -10.65 11.46
C ASP A 69 -0.51 -9.72 10.26
N PRO A 70 -0.95 -10.08 9.03
CA PRO A 70 -0.79 -9.24 7.85
C PRO A 70 -1.41 -7.84 7.99
N PHE A 71 -2.43 -7.63 8.82
CA PHE A 71 -3.00 -6.28 9.03
C PHE A 71 -1.99 -5.26 9.57
N TYR A 72 -0.93 -5.73 10.22
CA TYR A 72 0.10 -4.89 10.83
C TYR A 72 1.42 -4.89 10.08
N LYS A 73 1.46 -5.52 8.89
CA LYS A 73 2.64 -5.52 8.02
C LYS A 73 2.55 -4.50 6.91
N HIS A 74 3.73 -4.23 6.38
CA HIS A 74 4.00 -3.42 5.21
C HIS A 74 4.52 -4.30 4.08
N PHE A 75 4.54 -3.81 2.84
CA PHE A 75 5.27 -4.49 1.78
C PHE A 75 6.78 -4.55 2.12
N PRO A 76 7.48 -5.65 1.76
CA PRO A 76 6.99 -6.85 1.08
C PRO A 76 6.40 -7.92 2.01
N GLU A 77 6.59 -7.80 3.34
CA GLU A 77 6.17 -8.80 4.34
C GLU A 77 4.66 -9.11 4.27
N LEU A 78 3.84 -8.09 4.02
CA LEU A 78 2.39 -8.22 3.81
C LEU A 78 2.07 -9.27 2.73
N LYS A 79 2.77 -9.27 1.59
CA LYS A 79 2.54 -10.25 0.51
C LYS A 79 2.90 -11.64 0.96
N THR A 80 3.99 -11.79 1.69
CA THR A 80 4.46 -13.09 2.18
C THR A 80 3.41 -13.70 3.11
N LEU A 81 2.92 -12.94 4.10
CA LEU A 81 1.92 -13.43 5.04
C LEU A 81 0.56 -13.67 4.39
N LEU A 82 0.17 -12.89 3.38
CA LEU A 82 -1.10 -13.12 2.67
C LEU A 82 -1.13 -14.45 1.93
N GLN A 83 0.01 -14.97 1.45
CA GLN A 83 0.04 -16.26 0.77
C GLN A 83 -0.38 -17.42 1.68
N THR A 84 -0.14 -17.30 3.00
CA THR A 84 -0.52 -18.31 3.99
C THR A 84 -1.83 -17.97 4.69
N ALA A 85 -2.10 -16.70 4.96
CA ALA A 85 -3.26 -16.26 5.73
C ALA A 85 -4.55 -16.16 4.89
N ALA A 86 -4.45 -15.87 3.59
CA ALA A 86 -5.62 -15.65 2.75
C ALA A 86 -6.26 -17.00 2.34
N THR A 87 -7.22 -17.45 3.13
CA THR A 87 -7.95 -18.72 2.92
C THR A 87 -9.44 -18.48 2.66
N GLY A 88 -10.11 -19.44 2.02
CA GLY A 88 -11.56 -19.40 1.77
C GLY A 88 -11.97 -18.95 0.36
N ARG A 89 -13.29 -18.93 0.11
CA ARG A 89 -13.86 -18.72 -1.24
C ARG A 89 -13.60 -17.33 -1.84
N ARG A 90 -13.31 -16.32 -1.00
CA ARG A 90 -13.11 -14.92 -1.42
C ARG A 90 -11.63 -14.48 -1.41
N SER A 91 -10.69 -15.40 -1.20
CA SER A 91 -9.26 -15.06 -1.12
C SER A 91 -8.52 -15.07 -2.47
N GLY A 92 -9.18 -15.46 -3.57
CA GLY A 92 -8.55 -15.62 -4.88
C GLY A 92 -7.83 -14.36 -5.37
N GLU A 93 -8.43 -13.19 -5.21
CA GLU A 93 -7.83 -11.91 -5.61
C GLU A 93 -6.64 -11.53 -4.73
N LEU A 94 -6.77 -11.70 -3.41
CA LEU A 94 -5.67 -11.45 -2.46
C LEU A 94 -4.47 -12.35 -2.74
N LEU A 95 -4.70 -13.64 -3.04
CA LEU A 95 -3.65 -14.59 -3.39
C LEU A 95 -3.02 -14.26 -4.76
N SER A 96 -3.83 -13.89 -5.75
CA SER A 96 -3.35 -13.46 -7.06
C SER A 96 -2.42 -12.25 -6.93
N MET A 97 -2.84 -11.24 -6.16
CA MET A 97 -2.03 -10.06 -5.86
C MET A 97 -0.76 -10.42 -5.09
N ALA A 98 -0.86 -11.21 -4.02
CA ALA A 98 0.27 -11.58 -3.18
C ALA A 98 1.38 -12.33 -3.95
N ARG A 99 1.00 -13.07 -4.99
CA ARG A 99 1.93 -13.81 -5.88
C ARG A 99 2.49 -12.96 -7.01
N LYS A 100 1.92 -11.80 -7.34
CA LYS A 100 2.46 -10.90 -8.37
C LYS A 100 3.75 -10.27 -7.87
N ALA A 101 4.89 -10.75 -8.37
CA ALA A 101 6.21 -10.26 -7.97
C ALA A 101 6.39 -8.75 -8.19
N GLN A 102 5.76 -8.19 -9.24
CA GLN A 102 5.94 -6.79 -9.63
C GLN A 102 5.27 -5.78 -8.68
N ILE A 103 4.16 -6.16 -8.02
CA ILE A 103 3.41 -5.23 -7.14
C ILE A 103 4.33 -4.73 -6.02
N PHE A 104 4.54 -3.41 -6.02
CA PHE A 104 5.39 -2.66 -5.10
C PHE A 104 6.81 -3.22 -4.97
N ARG A 105 7.37 -3.68 -6.08
CA ARG A 105 8.78 -4.09 -6.12
C ARG A 105 9.68 -2.92 -5.67
N ALA A 106 10.63 -3.21 -4.79
CA ALA A 106 11.58 -2.26 -4.21
C ALA A 106 10.96 -1.12 -3.38
N TRP A 107 9.66 -1.17 -3.07
CA TRP A 107 9.07 -0.26 -2.11
C TRP A 107 9.35 -0.72 -0.68
N SER A 108 9.67 0.21 0.22
CA SER A 108 9.81 -0.01 1.66
C SER A 108 9.45 1.26 2.41
N THR A 109 8.91 1.11 3.62
CA THR A 109 8.69 2.26 4.52
C THR A 109 10.01 2.93 4.96
N ASP A 110 11.17 2.28 4.78
CA ASP A 110 12.48 2.84 5.12
C ASP A 110 12.82 4.09 4.30
N MET A 111 12.21 4.24 3.12
CA MET A 111 12.37 5.41 2.27
C MET A 111 11.98 6.72 2.95
N ARG A 112 11.19 6.67 4.04
CA ARG A 112 10.86 7.84 4.88
C ARG A 112 12.09 8.54 5.46
N TYR A 113 13.17 7.78 5.63
CA TYR A 113 14.43 8.26 6.22
C TYR A 113 15.55 8.37 5.18
N ALA A 114 15.34 7.88 3.96
CA ALA A 114 16.32 7.90 2.90
C ALA A 114 16.48 9.31 2.29
N PRO A 115 17.68 9.68 1.84
CA PRO A 115 17.85 10.84 0.97
C PRO A 115 16.98 10.73 -0.29
N THR A 116 16.36 11.84 -0.70
CA THR A 116 15.47 11.88 -1.88
C THR A 116 16.08 11.27 -3.15
N HIS A 117 17.38 11.44 -3.37
CA HIS A 117 18.06 10.96 -4.57
C HIS A 117 18.20 9.43 -4.64
N GLU A 118 18.01 8.72 -3.53
CA GLU A 118 17.98 7.25 -3.50
C GLU A 118 16.62 6.69 -3.94
N VAL A 119 15.57 7.53 -3.96
CA VAL A 119 14.23 7.13 -4.43
C VAL A 119 14.16 7.32 -5.94
N SER A 120 14.34 6.22 -6.67
CA SER A 120 14.27 6.20 -8.15
C SER A 120 12.92 6.69 -8.67
N ALA A 121 12.96 7.61 -9.63
CA ALA A 121 11.75 8.12 -10.31
C ALA A 121 10.99 7.00 -11.04
N ASP A 122 11.71 6.08 -11.70
CA ASP A 122 11.09 4.94 -12.40
C ASP A 122 10.34 4.01 -11.44
N CYS A 123 10.87 3.85 -10.22
CA CYS A 123 10.18 3.09 -9.19
C CYS A 123 8.88 3.79 -8.77
N VAL A 124 8.89 5.12 -8.61
CA VAL A 124 7.69 5.90 -8.27
C VAL A 124 6.60 5.74 -9.31
N ASP A 125 6.96 5.77 -10.60
CA ASP A 125 6.01 5.63 -11.71
C ASP A 125 5.38 4.22 -11.70
N GLY A 126 6.18 3.19 -11.43
CA GLY A 126 5.68 1.82 -11.22
C GLY A 126 4.74 1.72 -10.01
N TRP A 127 5.11 2.30 -8.88
CA TRP A 127 4.30 2.30 -7.67
C TRP A 127 2.97 3.05 -7.82
N GLN A 128 2.94 4.11 -8.63
CA GLN A 128 1.69 4.80 -9.00
C GLN A 128 0.72 3.83 -9.70
N GLY A 129 1.20 3.11 -10.72
CA GLY A 129 0.41 2.12 -11.46
C GLY A 129 -0.08 0.97 -10.58
N ASP A 130 0.79 0.47 -9.70
CA ASP A 130 0.44 -0.58 -8.74
C ASP A 130 -0.64 -0.11 -7.74
N ALA A 131 -0.46 1.09 -7.16
CA ALA A 131 -1.42 1.67 -6.23
C ALA A 131 -2.78 1.87 -6.89
N LYS A 132 -2.80 2.42 -8.11
CA LYS A 132 -4.04 2.61 -8.89
C LYS A 132 -4.75 1.27 -9.11
N THR A 133 -4.02 0.25 -9.55
CA THR A 133 -4.60 -1.09 -9.80
C THR A 133 -5.26 -1.67 -8.56
N LEU A 134 -4.62 -1.55 -7.39
CA LEU A 134 -5.16 -2.08 -6.13
C LEU A 134 -6.36 -1.29 -5.62
N ILE A 135 -6.39 0.03 -5.84
CA ILE A 135 -7.53 0.86 -5.51
C ILE A 135 -8.72 0.49 -6.40
N ASP A 136 -8.51 0.38 -7.71
CA ASP A 136 -9.57 -0.02 -8.65
C ASP A 136 -10.14 -1.40 -8.28
N GLN A 137 -9.30 -2.35 -7.85
CA GLN A 137 -9.73 -3.67 -7.37
C GLN A 137 -10.53 -3.61 -6.06
N MET A 138 -10.06 -2.83 -5.08
CA MET A 138 -10.76 -2.62 -3.81
C MET A 138 -12.17 -2.04 -4.03
N GLU A 139 -12.33 -1.15 -5.02
CA GLU A 139 -13.60 -0.49 -5.34
C GLU A 139 -14.57 -1.37 -6.14
N ALA A 140 -14.07 -2.39 -6.83
CA ALA A 140 -14.89 -3.31 -7.62
C ALA A 140 -15.59 -4.40 -6.77
N GLN A 141 -15.25 -4.53 -5.49
CA GLN A 141 -15.79 -5.53 -4.54
C GLN A 141 -16.93 -5.01 -3.67
#